data_AF-A0A1G3A8K7-F1
#
_entry.id   AF-A0A1G3A8K7-F1
#
_cell.length_a   1.000
_cell.length_b   1.000
_cell.length_c   1.000
_cell.angle_alpha   90.00
_cell.angle_beta   90.00
_cell.angle_gamma   90.00
#
_symmetry.space_group_name_H-M   'P 1'
#
loop_
_entity.id
_entity.type
_entity.pdbx_description
1 polymer ?
#
loop_
_entity_poly.entity_id
_entity_poly.type
_entity_poly.pdbx_seq_one_letter_code
_entity_poly.pdbx_strand_id
1 'polypeptide(L)'
;MSPTQAVLGVLVLLLGYSYSVVLGGAVIKRTLDRFYIGYEQGRTVENWRAGVVGLVERTLYTTAFLLAFPEFIAVWLALKVAGQWERWKQDWSSKGRSDELKAKKDTSRAMYSGYLLGNALSIAFGVTGALMIQRGLSGRWDVALILGLVVLAAIGALYLHIAGHTPKPLPPQPRLQPKPRPGTVRKRAA
;
A
#
# COMPACT_ATOMS: atom_id res chain seq x y z
N MET A 1 -10.35 -4.27 39.24
CA MET A 1 -9.18 -4.32 38.35
C MET A 1 -8.03 -3.67 39.08
N SER A 2 -6.90 -4.36 39.27
CA SER A 2 -5.76 -3.77 39.97
C SER A 2 -5.06 -2.73 39.09
N PRO A 3 -4.36 -1.73 39.66
CA PRO A 3 -3.57 -0.77 38.88
C PRO A 3 -2.58 -1.47 37.92
N THR A 4 -1.99 -2.58 38.35
CA THR A 4 -1.09 -3.41 37.56
C THR A 4 -1.76 -4.01 36.33
N GLN A 5 -3.01 -4.49 36.47
CA GLN A 5 -3.78 -5.02 35.33
C GLN A 5 -4.14 -3.92 34.32
N ALA A 6 -4.42 -2.71 34.79
CA ALA A 6 -4.67 -1.56 33.91
C ALA A 6 -3.42 -1.17 33.11
N VAL A 7 -2.27 -1.08 33.77
CA VAL A 7 -0.99 -0.79 33.08
C VAL A 7 -0.68 -1.85 32.04
N LEU A 8 -0.81 -3.14 32.39
CA LEU A 8 -0.59 -4.24 31.44
C LEU A 8 -1.55 -4.16 30.25
N GLY A 9 -2.83 -3.88 30.49
CA GLY A 9 -3.82 -3.74 29.42
C GLY A 9 -3.47 -2.62 28.44
N VAL A 10 -3.03 -1.46 28.95
CA VAL A 10 -2.56 -0.34 28.12
C VAL A 10 -1.34 -0.74 27.30
N LEU A 11 -0.37 -1.44 27.90
CA LEU A 11 0.81 -1.91 27.18
C LEU A 11 0.44 -2.87 26.05
N VAL A 12 -0.51 -3.79 26.27
CA VAL A 12 -1.00 -4.70 25.22
C VAL A 12 -1.60 -3.93 24.05
N LEU A 13 -2.44 -2.94 24.35
CA LEU A 13 -3.05 -2.08 23.33
C LEU A 13 -1.97 -1.36 22.51
N LEU A 14 -1.00 -0.74 23.19
CA LEU A 14 0.10 -0.03 22.54
C LEU A 14 0.92 -0.96 21.64
N LEU A 15 1.21 -2.18 22.07
CA LEU A 15 1.96 -3.16 21.27
C LEU A 15 1.21 -3.56 20.01
N GLY A 16 -0.09 -3.87 20.10
CA GLY A 16 -0.88 -4.26 18.93
C GLY A 16 -1.10 -3.12 17.94
N TYR A 17 -1.37 -1.90 18.43
CA TYR A 17 -1.45 -0.72 17.55
C TYR A 17 -0.09 -0.37 16.94
N SER A 18 1.02 -0.54 17.67
CA SER A 18 2.37 -0.33 17.11
C SER A 18 2.68 -1.36 16.02
N TYR A 19 2.30 -2.63 16.22
CA TYR A 19 2.41 -3.66 15.19
C TYR A 19 1.61 -3.30 13.93
N SER A 20 0.34 -2.93 14.10
CA SER A 20 -0.54 -2.57 12.98
C SER A 20 -0.06 -1.31 12.26
N VAL A 21 0.16 -0.21 12.98
CA VAL A 21 0.36 1.11 12.38
C VAL A 21 1.81 1.35 11.97
N VAL A 22 2.76 1.16 12.90
CA VAL A 22 4.17 1.52 12.71
C VAL A 22 4.89 0.44 11.93
N LEU A 23 4.88 -0.80 12.42
CA LEU A 23 5.54 -1.92 11.73
C LEU A 23 4.85 -2.20 10.40
N GLY A 24 3.52 -2.27 10.38
CA GLY A 24 2.75 -2.43 9.15
C GLY A 24 3.03 -1.33 8.13
N GLY A 25 3.08 -0.07 8.56
CA GLY A 25 3.45 1.05 7.68
C GLY A 25 4.83 0.91 7.05
N ALA A 26 5.85 0.58 7.87
CA ALA A 26 7.21 0.40 7.40
C ALA A 26 7.36 -0.78 6.42
N VAL A 27 6.72 -1.92 6.71
CA VAL A 27 6.76 -3.12 5.86
C VAL A 27 6.01 -2.87 4.55
N ILE A 28 4.80 -2.32 4.61
CA ILE A 28 4.01 -2.01 3.41
C ILE A 28 4.76 -1.05 2.49
N LYS A 29 5.34 0.02 3.05
CA LYS A 29 6.14 0.98 2.25
C LYS A 29 7.24 0.25 1.49
N ARG A 30 8.04 -0.57 2.17
CA ARG A 30 9.14 -1.32 1.53
C ARG A 30 8.64 -2.28 0.44
N THR A 31 7.54 -2.99 0.70
CA THR A 31 6.95 -3.92 -0.27
C THR A 31 6.41 -3.19 -1.50
N LEU A 32 5.72 -2.07 -1.31
CA LEU A 32 5.18 -1.27 -2.42
C LEU A 32 6.28 -0.55 -3.20
N ASP A 33 7.28 0.04 -2.53
CA ASP A 33 8.43 0.65 -3.19
C ASP A 33 9.09 -0.37 -4.12
N ARG A 34 9.28 -1.60 -3.65
CA ARG A 34 9.84 -2.68 -4.47
C ARG A 34 8.92 -3.08 -5.62
N PHE A 35 7.63 -3.22 -5.36
CA PHE A 35 6.64 -3.54 -6.38
C PHE A 35 6.63 -2.50 -7.52
N TYR A 36 6.74 -1.21 -7.20
CA TYR A 36 6.70 -0.13 -8.19
C TYR A 36 8.02 0.10 -8.95
N ILE A 37 9.18 -0.28 -8.40
CA ILE A 37 10.47 -0.18 -9.10
C ILE A 37 10.44 -0.88 -10.46
N GLY A 38 9.72 -1.99 -10.58
CA GLY A 38 9.56 -2.72 -11.85
C GLY A 38 8.76 -1.97 -12.93
N TYR A 39 8.00 -0.94 -12.56
CA TYR A 39 7.04 -0.28 -13.46
C TYR A 39 7.36 1.20 -13.74
N GLU A 40 8.00 1.91 -12.83
CA GLU A 40 8.19 3.37 -12.92
C GLU A 40 9.58 3.85 -13.37
N GLN A 41 10.33 3.04 -14.13
CA GLN A 41 11.69 3.42 -14.59
C GLN A 41 12.58 3.96 -13.44
N GLY A 42 12.48 3.37 -12.25
CA GLY A 42 13.31 3.76 -11.09
C GLY A 42 12.88 5.04 -10.36
N ARG A 43 11.69 5.60 -10.60
CA ARG A 43 11.16 6.68 -9.73
C ARG A 43 10.42 6.10 -8.53
N THR A 44 10.84 6.49 -7.34
CA THR A 44 10.05 6.31 -6.13
C THR A 44 8.92 7.34 -6.15
N VAL A 45 7.67 6.90 -6.28
CA VAL A 45 6.51 7.78 -6.11
C VAL A 45 6.34 8.07 -4.63
N GLU A 46 7.03 9.08 -4.13
CA GLU A 46 6.83 9.54 -2.76
C GLU A 46 5.44 10.20 -2.66
N ASN A 47 4.46 9.41 -2.22
CA ASN A 47 3.09 9.86 -2.08
C ASN A 47 2.68 9.85 -0.61
N TRP A 48 3.06 10.91 0.11
CA TRP A 48 2.73 11.08 1.52
C TRP A 48 1.22 10.97 1.81
N ARG A 49 0.36 11.35 0.84
CA ARG A 49 -1.10 11.20 0.96
C ARG A 49 -1.51 9.75 1.09
N ALA A 50 -0.89 8.86 0.31
CA ALA A 50 -1.12 7.42 0.43
C ALA A 50 -0.62 6.88 1.77
N GLY A 51 0.48 7.42 2.29
CA GLY A 51 0.99 7.11 3.63
C GLY A 51 0.00 7.46 4.74
N VAL A 52 -0.59 8.67 4.70
CA VAL A 52 -1.60 9.12 5.66
C VAL A 52 -2.85 8.26 5.60
N VAL A 53 -3.37 7.99 4.38
CA VAL A 53 -4.53 7.10 4.20
C VAL A 53 -4.24 5.72 4.78
N GLY A 54 -3.06 5.15 4.50
CA GLY A 54 -2.68 3.85 5.05
C GLY A 54 -2.60 3.85 6.58
N LEU A 55 -2.12 4.93 7.20
CA LEU A 55 -2.09 5.07 8.67
C LEU A 55 -3.51 5.06 9.26
N VAL A 56 -4.41 5.87 8.68
CA VAL A 56 -5.81 5.94 9.08
C VAL A 56 -6.47 4.57 8.93
N GLU A 57 -6.25 3.90 7.81
CA GLU A 57 -6.83 2.59 7.52
C GLU A 57 -6.40 1.52 8.48
N ARG A 58 -5.10 1.39 8.76
CA ARG A 58 -4.62 0.37 9.70
C ARG A 58 -5.18 0.60 11.11
N THR A 59 -5.29 1.87 11.52
CA THR A 59 -5.94 2.24 12.78
C THR A 59 -7.40 1.82 12.76
N LEU A 60 -8.17 2.25 11.74
CA LEU A 60 -9.59 1.94 11.61
C LEU A 60 -9.86 0.43 11.52
N TYR A 61 -9.07 -0.32 10.76
CA TYR A 61 -9.24 -1.78 10.63
C TYR A 61 -8.96 -2.50 11.95
N THR A 62 -7.90 -2.09 12.67
CA THR A 62 -7.64 -2.63 14.02
C THR A 62 -8.80 -2.31 14.96
N THR A 63 -9.26 -1.06 15.00
CA THR A 63 -10.37 -0.65 15.88
C THR A 63 -11.68 -1.33 15.51
N ALA A 64 -12.05 -1.38 14.22
CA ALA A 64 -13.28 -2.01 13.75
C ALA A 64 -13.32 -3.49 14.13
N PHE A 65 -12.18 -4.20 14.02
CA PHE A 65 -12.10 -5.59 14.44
C PHE A 65 -12.21 -5.75 15.96
N LEU A 66 -11.59 -4.86 16.75
CA LEU A 66 -11.70 -4.89 18.21
C LEU A 66 -13.11 -4.60 18.71
N LEU A 67 -13.85 -3.73 18.01
CA LEU A 67 -15.23 -3.38 18.34
C LEU A 67 -16.26 -4.38 17.79
N ALA A 68 -15.81 -5.47 17.15
CA ALA A 68 -16.68 -6.47 16.52
C ALA A 68 -17.59 -5.92 15.40
N PHE A 69 -17.09 -4.93 14.64
CA PHE A 69 -17.73 -4.40 13.42
C PHE A 69 -16.88 -4.67 12.16
N PRO A 70 -16.56 -5.94 11.82
CA PRO A 70 -15.75 -6.26 10.64
C PRO A 70 -16.41 -5.85 9.32
N GLU A 71 -17.73 -5.72 9.26
CA GLU A 71 -18.49 -5.24 8.10
C GLU A 71 -18.09 -3.82 7.68
N PHE A 72 -17.61 -2.99 8.62
CA PHE A 72 -17.06 -1.68 8.29
C PHE A 72 -15.90 -1.78 7.29
N ILE A 73 -15.04 -2.80 7.42
CA ILE A 73 -13.91 -3.02 6.51
C ILE A 73 -14.42 -3.30 5.10
N ALA A 74 -15.47 -4.12 4.96
CA ALA A 74 -16.08 -4.43 3.68
C ALA A 74 -16.73 -3.21 3.03
N VAL A 75 -17.50 -2.43 3.79
CA VAL A 75 -18.12 -1.17 3.31
C VAL A 75 -17.05 -0.17 2.90
N TRP A 76 -16.01 0.01 3.71
CA TRP A 76 -14.91 0.91 3.42
C TRP A 76 -14.18 0.51 2.13
N LEU A 77 -13.87 -0.78 1.96
CA LEU A 77 -13.29 -1.29 0.72
C LEU A 77 -14.18 -1.04 -0.50
N ALA A 78 -15.48 -1.29 -0.37
CA ALA A 78 -16.45 -1.05 -1.45
C ALA A 78 -16.47 0.42 -1.86
N LEU A 79 -16.48 1.35 -0.90
CA LEU A 79 -16.41 2.79 -1.16
C LEU A 79 -15.12 3.18 -1.89
N LYS A 80 -13.96 2.66 -1.46
CA LYS A 80 -12.70 2.97 -2.13
C LYS A 80 -12.65 2.42 -3.55
N VAL A 81 -13.18 1.22 -3.77
CA VAL A 81 -13.29 0.60 -5.10
C VAL A 81 -14.23 1.41 -5.99
N ALA A 82 -15.40 1.80 -5.49
CA ALA A 82 -16.35 2.63 -6.22
C ALA A 82 -15.74 3.97 -6.66
N GLY A 83 -14.96 4.62 -5.79
CA GLY A 83 -14.26 5.87 -6.13
C GLY A 83 -13.20 5.72 -7.23
N GLN A 84 -12.68 4.52 -7.49
CA GLN A 84 -11.74 4.27 -8.59
C GLN A 84 -12.44 3.83 -9.89
N TRP A 85 -13.74 3.53 -9.87
CA TRP A 85 -14.47 2.98 -11.01
C TRP A 85 -14.43 3.86 -12.26
N GLU A 86 -14.51 5.19 -12.09
CA GLU A 86 -14.51 6.12 -13.23
C GLU A 86 -13.11 6.25 -13.87
N ARG A 87 -12.04 6.21 -13.05
CA ARG A 87 -10.66 6.10 -13.55
C ARG A 87 -10.47 4.84 -14.39
N TRP A 88 -11.10 3.74 -13.98
CA TRP A 88 -11.00 2.47 -14.70
C TRP A 88 -11.67 2.53 -16.08
N LYS A 89 -12.81 3.22 -16.24
CA LYS A 89 -13.45 3.35 -17.55
C LYS A 89 -12.58 4.10 -18.55
N GLN A 90 -11.88 5.14 -18.10
CA GLN A 90 -11.02 5.95 -18.96
C GLN A 90 -9.84 5.14 -19.52
N ASP A 91 -9.24 4.25 -18.72
CA ASP A 91 -8.15 3.37 -19.17
C ASP A 91 -8.59 2.40 -20.28
N TRP A 92 -9.85 1.93 -20.26
CA TRP A 92 -10.39 0.95 -21.21
C TRP A 92 -10.85 1.56 -22.55
N SER A 93 -11.20 2.86 -22.56
CA SER A 93 -11.59 3.60 -23.76
C SER A 93 -10.42 3.82 -24.74
N SER A 94 -9.18 3.65 -24.27
CA SER A 94 -7.94 3.81 -25.03
C SER A 94 -7.68 2.60 -25.95
N LYS A 95 -8.59 2.29 -26.88
CA LYS A 95 -8.36 1.26 -27.92
C LYS A 95 -7.57 1.85 -29.09
N GLY A 96 -6.24 1.87 -28.98
CA GLY A 96 -5.33 2.27 -30.06
C GLY A 96 -4.09 1.37 -30.11
N ARG A 97 -3.67 0.96 -31.33
CA ARG A 97 -2.62 -0.04 -31.61
C ARG A 97 -1.20 0.55 -31.62
N SER A 98 -0.89 1.49 -30.73
CA SER A 98 0.46 2.07 -30.60
C SER A 98 1.17 1.54 -29.35
N ASP A 99 2.49 1.33 -29.43
CA ASP A 99 3.29 0.77 -28.33
C ASP A 99 3.29 1.67 -27.08
N GLU A 100 3.08 2.97 -27.26
CA GLU A 100 2.91 3.95 -26.19
C GLU A 100 1.60 3.73 -25.39
N LEU A 101 0.53 3.31 -26.06
CA LEU A 101 -0.74 2.96 -25.42
C LEU A 101 -0.68 1.64 -24.65
N LYS A 102 0.08 0.66 -25.14
CA LYS A 102 0.35 -0.60 -24.41
C LYS A 102 1.11 -0.32 -23.11
N ALA A 103 2.17 0.49 -23.18
CA ALA A 103 2.94 0.88 -22.01
C ALA A 103 2.06 1.58 -20.96
N LYS A 104 1.20 2.53 -21.36
CA LYS A 104 0.22 3.17 -20.45
C LYS A 104 -0.72 2.17 -19.79
N LYS A 105 -1.25 1.20 -20.56
CA LYS A 105 -2.17 0.19 -20.04
C LYS A 105 -1.51 -0.72 -19.00
N ASP A 106 -0.25 -1.10 -19.23
CA ASP A 106 0.50 -1.93 -18.29
C ASP A 106 0.86 -1.16 -17.02
N THR A 107 1.19 0.13 -17.11
CA THR A 107 1.37 1.01 -15.95
C THR A 107 0.07 1.17 -15.14
N SER A 108 -1.08 1.41 -15.78
CA SER A 108 -2.37 1.52 -15.07
C SER A 108 -2.74 0.23 -14.33
N ARG A 109 -2.50 -0.94 -14.94
CA ARG A 109 -2.70 -2.25 -14.31
C ARG A 109 -1.77 -2.45 -13.11
N ALA A 110 -0.52 -2.05 -13.23
CA ALA A 110 0.43 -2.12 -12.12
C ALA A 110 0.02 -1.22 -10.96
N MET A 111 -0.38 0.02 -11.24
CA MET A 111 -0.92 0.95 -10.23
C MET A 111 -2.14 0.38 -9.51
N TYR A 112 -3.04 -0.26 -10.24
CA TYR A 112 -4.19 -0.95 -9.66
C TYR A 112 -3.79 -2.12 -8.76
N SER A 113 -2.90 -3.00 -9.23
CA SER A 113 -2.40 -4.13 -8.45
C SER A 113 -1.66 -3.68 -7.19
N GLY A 114 -0.86 -2.61 -7.28
CA GLY A 114 -0.19 -2.01 -6.12
C GLY A 114 -1.17 -1.38 -5.14
N TYR A 115 -2.23 -0.74 -5.64
CA TYR A 115 -3.34 -0.25 -4.81
C TYR A 115 -4.04 -1.38 -4.06
N LEU A 116 -4.41 -2.48 -4.75
CA LEU A 116 -5.01 -3.66 -4.12
C LEU A 116 -4.08 -4.29 -3.08
N LEU A 117 -2.81 -4.44 -3.43
CA LEU A 117 -1.79 -4.98 -2.53
C LEU A 117 -1.66 -4.14 -1.26
N GLY A 118 -1.59 -2.81 -1.38
CA GLY A 118 -1.54 -1.91 -0.23
C GLY A 118 -2.76 -2.03 0.70
N ASN A 119 -3.96 -2.20 0.13
CA ASN A 119 -5.17 -2.45 0.90
C ASN A 119 -5.13 -3.80 1.61
N ALA A 120 -4.80 -4.87 0.89
CA ALA A 120 -4.73 -6.22 1.45
C ALA A 120 -3.74 -6.30 2.61
N LEU A 121 -2.54 -5.72 2.45
CA LEU A 121 -1.54 -5.67 3.52
C LEU A 121 -2.01 -4.81 4.70
N SER A 122 -2.69 -3.69 4.46
CA SER A 122 -3.21 -2.85 5.54
C SER A 122 -4.27 -3.58 6.37
N ILE A 123 -5.14 -4.36 5.73
CA ILE A 123 -6.12 -5.22 6.42
C ILE A 123 -5.41 -6.32 7.20
N ALA A 124 -4.43 -7.00 6.59
CA ALA A 124 -3.66 -8.04 7.26
C ALA A 124 -3.00 -7.53 8.55
N PHE A 125 -2.28 -6.41 8.48
CA PHE A 125 -1.68 -5.80 9.68
C PHE A 125 -2.74 -5.29 10.67
N GLY A 126 -3.83 -4.71 10.17
CA GLY A 126 -4.94 -4.21 10.98
C GLY A 126 -5.59 -5.30 11.84
N VAL A 127 -6.01 -6.38 11.18
CA VAL A 127 -6.66 -7.54 11.81
C VAL A 127 -5.69 -8.29 12.71
N THR A 128 -4.45 -8.53 12.26
CA THR A 128 -3.47 -9.22 13.11
C THR A 128 -3.12 -8.40 14.35
N GLY A 129 -2.99 -7.07 14.25
CA GLY A 129 -2.81 -6.21 15.42
C GLY A 129 -3.97 -6.31 16.42
N ALA A 130 -5.21 -6.37 15.93
CA ALA A 130 -6.39 -6.58 16.77
C ALA A 130 -6.40 -7.95 17.44
N LEU A 131 -6.07 -9.01 16.70
CA LEU A 131 -5.96 -10.37 17.24
C LEU A 131 -4.84 -10.44 18.29
N MET A 132 -3.70 -9.81 18.05
CA MET A 132 -2.61 -9.72 19.04
C MET A 132 -3.09 -9.06 20.33
N ILE A 133 -3.89 -8.01 20.26
CA ILE A 133 -4.49 -7.37 21.44
C ILE A 133 -5.43 -8.33 22.17
N GLN A 134 -6.38 -8.95 21.47
CA GLN A 134 -7.33 -9.89 22.08
C GLN A 134 -6.62 -11.07 22.75
N ARG A 135 -5.58 -11.62 22.11
CA ARG A 135 -4.79 -12.74 22.65
C ARG A 135 -3.88 -12.31 23.80
N GLY A 136 -3.24 -11.14 23.70
CA GLY A 136 -2.42 -10.59 24.78
C GLY A 136 -3.25 -10.29 26.04
N LEU A 137 -4.44 -9.70 25.89
CA LEU A 137 -5.35 -9.44 27.00
C LEU A 137 -5.91 -10.72 27.65
N SER A 138 -5.99 -11.82 26.90
CA SER A 138 -6.36 -13.14 27.43
C SER A 138 -5.16 -13.94 27.97
N GLY A 139 -3.97 -13.34 28.03
CA GLY A 139 -2.74 -13.99 28.51
C GLY A 139 -2.08 -14.96 27.53
N ARG A 140 -2.67 -15.15 26.34
CA ARG A 140 -2.18 -16.05 25.28
C ARG A 140 -1.17 -15.36 24.36
N TRP A 141 -0.06 -14.92 24.94
CA TRP A 141 1.00 -14.21 24.22
C TRP A 141 1.72 -15.06 23.18
N ASP A 142 1.80 -16.36 23.43
CA ASP A 142 2.26 -17.36 22.47
C ASP A 142 1.50 -17.25 21.13
N VAL A 143 0.18 -17.25 21.18
CA VAL A 143 -0.68 -17.15 19.99
C VAL A 143 -0.55 -15.77 19.34
N ALA A 144 -0.49 -14.70 20.14
CA ALA A 144 -0.30 -13.35 19.62
C ALA A 144 0.99 -13.23 18.80
N LEU A 145 2.10 -13.74 19.33
CA LEU A 145 3.40 -13.72 18.66
C LEU A 145 3.41 -14.59 17.40
N ILE A 146 2.86 -15.80 17.46
CA ILE A 146 2.76 -16.69 16.29
C ILE A 146 1.98 -16.02 15.17
N LEU A 147 0.83 -15.40 15.46
CA LEU A 147 0.03 -14.69 14.46
C LEU A 147 0.81 -13.55 13.79
N GLY A 148 1.51 -12.75 14.59
CA GLY A 148 2.36 -11.68 14.07
C GLY A 148 3.48 -12.20 13.18
N LEU A 149 4.19 -13.24 13.63
CA LEU A 149 5.30 -13.85 12.88
C LEU A 149 4.85 -14.52 11.58
N VAL A 150 3.71 -15.20 11.57
CA VAL A 150 3.17 -15.83 10.36
C VAL A 150 2.84 -14.79 9.30
N VAL A 151 2.21 -13.68 9.68
CA VAL A 151 1.91 -12.59 8.74
C VAL A 151 3.17 -11.91 8.24
N LEU A 152 4.15 -11.65 9.11
CA LEU A 152 5.45 -11.12 8.69
C LEU A 152 6.19 -12.07 7.74
N ALA A 153 6.18 -13.37 8.01
CA ALA A 153 6.80 -14.38 7.16
C ALA A 153 6.12 -14.45 5.78
N ALA A 154 4.78 -14.44 5.74
CA ALA A 154 4.03 -14.43 4.49
C ALA A 154 4.34 -13.19 3.65
N ILE A 155 4.41 -12.00 4.27
CA ILE A 155 4.76 -10.75 3.58
C ILE A 155 6.23 -10.74 3.17
N GLY A 156 7.12 -11.31 3.98
CA GLY A 156 8.53 -11.50 3.63
C GLY A 156 8.70 -12.40 2.40
N ALA A 157 7.97 -13.52 2.35
CA ALA A 157 7.96 -14.40 1.18
C ALA A 157 7.42 -13.68 -0.07
N LEU A 158 6.34 -12.91 0.08
CA LEU A 158 5.81 -12.07 -1.00
C LEU A 158 6.83 -11.02 -1.47
N TYR A 159 7.51 -10.35 -0.54
CA TYR A 159 8.56 -9.37 -0.85
C TYR A 159 9.70 -10.01 -1.64
N LEU A 160 10.19 -11.18 -1.19
CA LEU A 160 11.25 -11.91 -1.88
C LEU A 160 10.81 -12.37 -3.28
N HIS A 161 9.56 -12.81 -3.41
CA HIS A 161 8.98 -13.18 -4.70
C HIS A 161 8.95 -11.98 -5.66
N ILE A 162 8.48 -10.81 -5.20
CA ILE A 162 8.50 -9.58 -5.99
C ILE A 162 9.94 -9.19 -6.34
N ALA A 163 10.86 -9.28 -5.37
CA ALA A 163 12.26 -8.92 -5.55
C ALA A 163 12.96 -9.79 -6.62
N GLY A 164 12.60 -11.08 -6.71
CA GLY A 164 13.09 -11.99 -7.74
C GLY A 164 12.59 -11.66 -9.16
N HIS A 165 11.45 -10.97 -9.28
CA HIS A 165 10.86 -10.60 -10.57
C HIS A 165 11.09 -9.14 -10.95
N THR A 166 11.61 -8.30 -10.05
CA THR A 166 11.95 -6.92 -10.37
C THR A 166 13.22 -6.85 -11.24
N PRO A 167 13.13 -6.37 -12.50
CA PRO A 167 14.32 -6.12 -13.31
C PRO A 167 15.19 -5.02 -12.67
N LYS A 168 16.50 -5.04 -12.95
CA LYS A 168 17.42 -3.98 -12.46
C LYS A 168 16.89 -2.61 -12.94
N PRO A 169 16.92 -1.57 -12.09
CA PRO A 169 16.48 -0.24 -12.50
C PRO A 169 17.25 0.20 -13.74
N LEU A 170 16.51 0.61 -14.78
CA LEU A 170 17.11 1.13 -16.00
C LEU A 170 17.94 2.39 -15.66
N PRO A 171 19.09 2.61 -16.33
CA PRO A 171 19.84 3.85 -16.16
C PRO A 171 18.93 5.05 -16.45
N PRO A 172 19.13 6.19 -15.75
CA PRO A 172 18.30 7.37 -15.95
C PRO A 172 18.32 7.79 -17.42
N GLN A 173 17.16 7.74 -18.07
CA GLN A 173 17.00 8.22 -19.44
C GLN A 173 17.35 9.72 -19.48
N PRO A 174 18.17 10.19 -20.45
CA PRO A 174 18.39 11.61 -20.65
C PRO A 174 17.04 12.31 -20.78
N ARG A 175 16.82 13.39 -20.03
CA ARG A 175 15.58 14.18 -20.14
C ARG A 175 15.39 14.50 -21.62
N LEU A 176 14.35 13.94 -22.24
CA LEU A 176 13.92 14.36 -23.56
C LEU A 176 13.70 15.87 -23.46
N GLN A 177 14.56 16.64 -24.14
CA GLN A 177 14.41 18.07 -24.19
C GLN A 177 13.00 18.36 -24.72
N PRO A 178 12.26 19.29 -24.11
CA PRO A 178 10.92 19.61 -24.57
C PRO A 178 11.00 19.95 -26.06
N LYS A 179 10.28 19.16 -26.88
CA LYS A 179 10.23 19.34 -28.33
C LYS A 179 9.86 20.80 -28.58
N PRO A 180 10.64 21.57 -29.37
CA PRO A 180 10.35 22.97 -29.61
C PRO A 180 8.93 23.10 -30.15
N ARG A 181 8.14 24.02 -29.57
CA ARG A 181 6.76 24.27 -30.02
C ARG A 181 6.80 24.63 -31.51
N PRO A 182 6.04 23.95 -32.38
CA PRO A 182 5.94 24.35 -33.78
C PRO A 182 5.27 25.73 -33.80
N GLY A 183 6.04 26.77 -34.15
CA GLY A 183 5.51 28.14 -34.26
C GLY A 183 6.46 29.28 -33.91
N THR A 184 7.64 29.03 -33.32
CA THR A 184 8.63 30.11 -33.06
C THR A 184 9.66 30.24 -34.18
N VAL A 185 9.19 30.43 -35.42
CA VAL A 185 10.02 31.02 -36.47
C VAL A 185 9.97 32.54 -36.26
N ARG A 186 10.90 33.08 -35.47
CA ARG A 186 11.15 34.52 -35.44
C ARG A 186 11.59 34.94 -36.84
N LYS A 187 10.73 35.65 -37.57
CA LYS A 187 11.14 36.44 -38.74
C LYS A 187 12.25 37.39 -38.26
N ARG A 188 13.47 37.18 -38.75
CA ARG A 188 14.51 38.22 -38.71
C ARG A 188 14.07 39.28 -39.72
N ALA A 189 13.71 40.46 -39.23
CA ALA A 189 13.65 41.65 -40.06
C ALA A 189 15.09 42.02 -40.44
N ALA A 190 15.31 42.20 -41.73
CA ALA A 190 16.48 42.86 -42.30
C ALA A 190 16.34 44.37 -42.16
#